data_AF-A0A6C0IMB7-F1
#
_entry.id   AF-A0A6C0IMB7-F1
#
_cell.length_a   1.000
_cell.length_b   1.000
_cell.length_c   1.000
_cell.angle_alpha   90.00
_cell.angle_beta   90.00
_cell.angle_gamma   90.00
#
_symmetry.space_group_name_H-M   'P 1'
#
loop_
_entity.id
_entity.type
_entity.pdbx_description
1 polymer ?
#
loop_
_entity_poly.entity_id
_entity_poly.type
_entity_poly.pdbx_seq_one_letter_code
_entity_poly.pdbx_strand_id
1 'polypeptide(L)'
;MKTRKKGRTQKNKTKKQFLYNPNNPKKSFDVYIDKNPDDTIPIKYTTVKDVEDTIQKLEKLFKGEKYPHKRIWQVGMIMKVRLEAMKKHKKTLYKNAKNVTKRYNLAKKYFLFLSSRTDKKTFSERKKMTFSP
;
A
#
# COMPACT_ATOMS: atom_id res chain seq x y z
N MET A 1 -23.40 49.73 34.55
CA MET A 1 -22.00 49.35 34.23
C MET A 1 -22.02 48.35 33.08
N LYS A 2 -21.58 48.71 31.87
CA LYS A 2 -21.61 47.84 30.66
C LYS A 2 -20.29 47.08 30.54
N THR A 3 -20.31 45.74 30.53
CA THR A 3 -19.11 44.91 30.38
C THR A 3 -18.73 44.75 28.90
N ARG A 4 -17.49 45.14 28.56
CA ARG A 4 -16.94 45.13 27.19
C ARG A 4 -16.45 43.71 26.86
N LYS A 5 -17.13 42.98 25.97
CA LYS A 5 -16.67 41.67 25.47
C LYS A 5 -15.38 41.85 24.64
N LYS A 6 -14.24 41.31 25.12
CA LYS A 6 -12.99 41.21 24.34
C LYS A 6 -13.21 40.28 23.14
N GLY A 7 -13.15 40.83 21.92
CA GLY A 7 -13.18 40.05 20.69
C GLY A 7 -11.96 39.13 20.59
N ARG A 8 -12.17 37.84 20.26
CA ARG A 8 -11.10 36.89 19.91
C ARG A 8 -10.47 37.34 18.59
N THR A 9 -9.18 37.64 18.59
CA THR A 9 -8.41 37.86 17.37
C THR A 9 -8.33 36.55 16.57
N GLN A 10 -8.89 36.55 15.35
CA GLN A 10 -8.69 35.45 14.40
C GLN A 10 -7.21 35.44 13.98
N LYS A 11 -6.45 34.44 14.43
CA LYS A 11 -5.11 34.19 13.87
C LYS A 11 -5.26 33.84 12.39
N ASN A 12 -4.65 34.64 11.52
CA ASN A 12 -4.56 34.35 10.09
C ASN A 12 -3.96 32.96 9.89
N LYS A 13 -4.75 32.02 9.36
CA LYS A 13 -4.24 30.71 8.93
C LYS A 13 -3.36 30.96 7.72
N THR A 14 -2.05 30.79 7.86
CA THR A 14 -1.16 30.70 6.70
C THR A 14 -1.67 29.57 5.80
N LYS A 15 -1.83 29.85 4.50
CA LYS A 15 -2.21 28.81 3.52
C LYS A 15 -1.16 27.71 3.64
N LYS A 16 -1.58 26.51 4.07
CA LYS A 16 -0.71 25.34 4.07
C LYS A 16 -0.38 25.02 2.61
N GLN A 17 0.74 25.53 2.12
CA GLN A 17 1.30 25.07 0.86
C GLN A 17 1.84 23.67 1.14
N PHE A 18 1.45 22.68 0.33
CA PHE A 18 2.12 21.39 0.32
C PHE A 18 3.61 21.67 0.18
N LEU A 19 4.46 21.05 1.02
CA LEU A 19 5.90 21.24 0.98
C LEU A 19 6.43 20.62 -0.31
N TYR A 20 6.24 21.30 -1.44
CA TYR A 20 6.85 20.98 -2.71
C TYR A 20 8.04 21.92 -2.87
N ASN A 21 9.24 21.36 -2.75
CA ASN A 21 10.49 22.06 -2.97
C ASN A 21 10.95 21.82 -4.42
N PRO A 22 10.74 22.78 -5.35
CA PRO A 22 11.10 22.61 -6.76
C PRO A 22 12.59 22.39 -6.99
N ASN A 23 13.44 22.84 -6.07
CA ASN A 23 14.90 22.73 -6.18
C ASN A 23 15.43 21.40 -5.60
N ASN A 24 14.64 20.69 -4.79
CA ASN A 24 15.00 19.38 -4.26
C ASN A 24 13.75 18.53 -3.98
N PRO A 25 13.29 17.73 -4.96
CA PRO A 25 12.11 16.88 -4.83
C PRO A 25 12.19 15.89 -3.66
N LYS A 26 13.40 15.50 -3.19
CA LYS A 26 13.55 14.58 -2.05
C LYS A 26 13.11 15.22 -0.73
N LYS A 27 13.22 16.55 -0.62
CA LYS A 27 12.74 17.37 0.51
C LYS A 27 11.25 17.65 0.42
N SER A 28 10.62 17.36 -0.72
CA SER A 28 9.18 17.49 -0.85
C SER A 28 8.47 16.36 -0.09
N PHE A 29 7.43 16.74 0.66
CA PHE A 29 6.51 15.77 1.27
C PHE A 29 5.38 15.52 0.28
N ASP A 30 5.67 14.77 -0.77
CA ASP A 30 4.64 14.24 -1.66
C ASP A 30 4.58 12.72 -1.48
N VAL A 31 3.40 12.25 -1.05
CA VAL A 31 3.08 10.85 -0.83
C VAL A 31 3.16 10.05 -2.14
N TYR A 32 3.11 10.74 -3.29
CA TYR A 32 3.07 10.15 -4.63
C TYR A 32 4.32 10.44 -5.48
N ILE A 33 5.35 11.13 -4.95
CA ILE A 33 6.64 11.23 -5.63
C ILE A 33 7.47 9.99 -5.29
N ASP A 34 7.79 9.21 -6.33
CA ASP A 34 8.74 8.12 -6.18
C ASP A 34 10.14 8.70 -5.94
N LYS A 35 10.69 8.43 -4.76
CA LYS A 35 12.03 8.90 -4.38
C LYS A 35 13.12 8.02 -5.00
N ASN A 36 12.78 6.82 -5.49
CA ASN A 36 13.66 5.93 -6.22
C ASN A 36 12.87 4.96 -7.14
N PRO A 37 12.90 5.13 -8.48
CA PRO A 37 12.14 4.27 -9.40
C PRO A 37 12.51 2.78 -9.32
N ASP A 38 13.70 2.43 -8.82
CA ASP A 38 14.13 1.04 -8.64
C ASP A 38 13.28 0.30 -7.59
N ASP A 39 12.64 1.03 -6.67
CA ASP A 39 11.76 0.46 -5.65
C ASP A 39 10.35 0.16 -6.18
N THR A 40 9.97 0.61 -7.38
CA THR A 40 8.63 0.38 -7.95
C THR A 40 8.47 -1.08 -8.41
N ILE A 41 7.47 -1.79 -7.85
CA ILE A 41 7.08 -3.12 -8.34
C ILE A 41 5.70 -3.01 -8.98
N PRO A 42 5.56 -3.25 -10.31
CA PRO A 42 4.25 -3.18 -10.95
C PRO A 42 3.39 -4.37 -10.52
N ILE A 43 2.15 -4.07 -10.11
CA ILE A 43 1.15 -5.04 -9.65
C ILE A 43 -0.04 -5.10 -10.61
N LYS A 44 -0.49 -6.33 -10.93
CA LYS A 44 -1.75 -6.56 -11.65
C LYS A 44 -2.73 -7.26 -10.72
N TYR A 45 -3.99 -6.83 -10.71
CA TYR A 45 -5.02 -7.42 -9.83
C TYR A 45 -6.42 -7.42 -10.49
N THR A 46 -6.44 -7.35 -11.82
CA THR A 46 -7.67 -7.22 -12.62
C THR A 46 -8.44 -8.52 -12.69
N THR A 47 -7.77 -9.66 -12.68
CA THR A 47 -8.36 -11.01 -12.66
C THR A 47 -7.85 -11.82 -11.48
N VAL A 48 -8.41 -13.01 -11.24
CA VAL A 48 -7.88 -13.92 -10.20
C VAL A 48 -6.48 -14.37 -10.57
N LYS A 49 -6.27 -14.71 -11.85
CA LYS A 49 -4.97 -15.12 -12.38
C LYS A 49 -3.91 -14.03 -12.22
N ASP A 50 -4.25 -12.76 -12.49
CA ASP A 50 -3.32 -11.64 -12.28
C ASP A 50 -2.86 -11.54 -10.81
N VAL A 51 -3.75 -11.80 -9.86
CA VAL A 51 -3.41 -11.77 -8.43
C VAL A 51 -2.47 -12.92 -8.10
N GLU A 52 -2.75 -14.14 -8.59
CA GLU A 52 -1.87 -15.30 -8.43
C GLU A 52 -0.47 -15.03 -9.02
N ASP A 53 -0.41 -14.52 -10.24
CA ASP A 53 0.84 -14.24 -10.94
C ASP A 53 1.63 -13.12 -10.26
N THR A 54 0.93 -12.09 -9.76
CA THR A 54 1.56 -11.02 -8.97
C THR A 54 2.13 -11.57 -7.67
N ILE A 55 1.42 -12.46 -6.97
CA ILE A 55 1.92 -13.13 -5.75
C ILE A 55 3.17 -13.96 -6.07
N GLN A 56 3.13 -14.78 -7.12
CA GLN A 56 4.27 -15.60 -7.55
C GLN A 56 5.48 -14.73 -7.92
N LYS A 57 5.25 -13.61 -8.61
CA LYS A 57 6.29 -12.64 -8.92
C LYS A 57 6.90 -12.05 -7.64
N LEU A 58 6.09 -11.64 -6.67
CA LEU A 58 6.57 -11.11 -5.39
C LEU A 58 7.40 -12.14 -4.62
N GLU A 59 6.98 -13.40 -4.61
CA GLU A 59 7.74 -14.49 -3.99
C GLU A 59 9.09 -14.73 -4.69
N LYS A 60 9.12 -14.72 -6.02
CA LYS A 60 10.36 -14.83 -6.80
C LYS A 60 11.32 -13.67 -6.51
N LEU A 61 10.79 -12.45 -6.44
CA LEU A 61 11.57 -11.25 -6.13
C LEU A 61 12.16 -11.29 -4.72
N PHE A 62 11.37 -11.73 -3.72
CA PHE A 62 11.83 -11.90 -2.35
C PHE A 62 12.92 -12.97 -2.24
N LYS A 63 12.66 -14.16 -2.78
CA LYS A 63 13.60 -15.30 -2.70
C LYS A 63 14.87 -15.08 -3.52
N GLY A 64 14.78 -14.29 -4.59
CA GLY A 64 15.92 -13.84 -5.38
C GLY A 64 16.67 -12.65 -4.78
N GLU A 65 16.37 -12.25 -3.53
CA GLU A 65 17.08 -11.19 -2.80
C GLU A 65 17.04 -9.80 -3.46
N LYS A 66 16.17 -9.62 -4.47
CA LYS A 66 16.02 -8.36 -5.20
C LYS A 66 15.36 -7.28 -4.35
N TYR A 67 14.44 -7.66 -3.47
CA TYR A 67 13.74 -6.74 -2.59
C TYR A 67 13.65 -7.29 -1.17
N PRO A 68 13.79 -6.43 -0.15
CA PRO A 68 13.64 -6.85 1.24
C PRO A 68 12.19 -7.23 1.55
N HIS A 69 12.00 -8.10 2.54
CA HIS A 69 10.67 -8.52 3.02
C HIS A 69 9.75 -7.33 3.29
N LYS A 70 10.27 -6.25 3.88
CA LYS A 70 9.53 -5.02 4.15
C LYS A 70 8.86 -4.45 2.90
N ARG A 71 9.56 -4.43 1.75
CA ARG A 71 9.03 -3.89 0.50
C ARG A 71 7.94 -4.80 -0.06
N ILE A 72 8.17 -6.11 -0.03
CA ILE A 72 7.20 -7.12 -0.46
C ILE A 72 5.93 -7.05 0.39
N TRP A 73 6.08 -6.88 1.72
CA TRP A 73 4.97 -6.70 2.65
C TRP A 73 4.15 -5.45 2.35
N GLN A 74 4.79 -4.30 2.09
CA GLN A 74 4.10 -3.07 1.69
C GLN A 74 3.28 -3.26 0.41
N VAL A 75 3.87 -3.89 -0.62
CA VAL A 75 3.18 -4.13 -1.89
C VAL A 75 2.00 -5.10 -1.70
N GLY A 76 2.18 -6.16 -0.90
CA GLY A 76 1.09 -7.07 -0.52
C GLY A 76 -0.05 -6.36 0.22
N MET A 77 0.28 -5.43 1.13
CA MET A 77 -0.71 -4.61 1.84
C MET A 77 -1.49 -3.71 0.87
N ILE A 78 -0.80 -3.00 -0.03
CA ILE A 78 -1.45 -2.15 -1.05
C ILE A 78 -2.41 -2.97 -1.91
N MET A 79 -1.98 -4.15 -2.38
CA MET A 79 -2.82 -5.05 -3.18
C MET A 79 -4.10 -5.46 -2.42
N LYS A 80 -3.96 -5.84 -1.14
CA LYS A 80 -5.10 -6.19 -0.27
C LYS A 80 -6.06 -5.00 -0.10
N VAL A 81 -5.55 -3.81 0.23
CA VAL A 81 -6.37 -2.61 0.49
C VAL A 81 -7.13 -2.19 -0.77
N ARG A 82 -6.48 -2.20 -1.94
CA ARG A 82 -7.15 -1.89 -3.21
C ARG A 82 -8.29 -2.86 -3.50
N LEU A 83 -8.06 -4.16 -3.35
CA LEU A 83 -9.09 -5.18 -3.56
C LEU A 83 -10.21 -5.12 -2.50
N GLU A 84 -9.90 -4.68 -1.27
CA GLU A 84 -10.88 -4.45 -0.22
C GLU A 84 -11.82 -3.30 -0.55
N ALA A 85 -11.27 -2.17 -0.99
CA ALA A 85 -12.05 -1.02 -1.45
C ALA A 85 -12.95 -1.40 -2.63
N MET A 86 -12.40 -2.17 -3.60
CA MET A 86 -13.18 -2.69 -4.71
C MET A 86 -14.33 -3.60 -4.26
N LYS A 87 -14.09 -4.46 -3.27
CA LYS A 87 -15.11 -5.34 -2.69
C LYS A 87 -16.20 -4.54 -1.97
N LYS A 88 -15.82 -3.54 -1.16
CA LYS A 88 -16.74 -2.66 -0.42
C LYS A 88 -17.65 -1.88 -1.37
N HIS A 89 -17.11 -1.33 -2.45
CA HIS A 89 -17.84 -0.51 -3.42
C HIS A 89 -18.28 -1.28 -4.67
N LYS A 90 -18.39 -2.61 -4.57
CA LYS A 90 -18.71 -3.49 -5.69
C LYS A 90 -20.03 -3.14 -6.37
N LYS A 91 -21.04 -2.79 -5.57
CA LYS A 91 -22.40 -2.49 -6.05
C LYS A 91 -22.52 -1.10 -6.67
N THR A 92 -21.65 -0.15 -6.31
CA THR A 92 -21.73 1.25 -6.74
C THR A 92 -20.75 1.56 -7.87
N LEU A 93 -19.44 1.44 -7.60
CA LEU A 93 -18.37 1.86 -8.51
C LEU A 93 -17.84 0.73 -9.40
N TYR A 94 -17.88 -0.52 -8.93
CA TYR A 94 -17.26 -1.66 -9.62
C TYR A 94 -18.26 -2.71 -10.09
N LYS A 95 -19.42 -2.29 -10.60
CA LYS A 95 -20.54 -3.19 -10.98
C LYS A 95 -20.11 -4.33 -11.90
N ASN A 96 -19.27 -4.04 -12.90
CA ASN A 96 -18.85 -5.00 -13.93
C ASN A 96 -17.68 -5.91 -13.52
N ALA A 97 -17.03 -5.66 -12.38
CA ALA A 97 -15.86 -6.43 -11.98
C ALA A 97 -16.24 -7.88 -11.60
N LYS A 98 -15.62 -8.90 -12.19
CA LYS A 98 -15.95 -10.32 -11.93
C LYS A 98 -15.11 -10.90 -10.79
N ASN A 99 -15.65 -11.79 -9.95
CA ASN A 99 -14.85 -12.52 -8.94
C ASN A 99 -14.08 -11.64 -7.91
N VAL A 100 -14.54 -10.42 -7.63
CA VAL A 100 -13.84 -9.49 -6.71
C VAL A 100 -13.63 -10.07 -5.32
N THR A 101 -14.60 -10.83 -4.80
CA THR A 101 -14.47 -11.51 -3.51
C THR A 101 -13.35 -12.55 -3.52
N LYS A 102 -13.24 -13.36 -4.58
CA LYS A 102 -12.18 -14.37 -4.71
C LYS A 102 -10.80 -13.71 -4.77
N ARG A 103 -10.66 -12.65 -5.58
CA ARG A 103 -9.43 -11.84 -5.67
C ARG A 103 -9.00 -11.28 -4.32
N TYR A 104 -9.94 -10.66 -3.60
CA TYR A 104 -9.68 -10.12 -2.27
C TYR A 104 -9.27 -11.20 -1.27
N ASN A 105 -9.96 -12.34 -1.25
CA ASN A 105 -9.66 -13.43 -0.32
C ASN A 105 -8.25 -13.98 -0.55
N LEU A 106 -7.83 -14.17 -1.82
CA LEU A 106 -6.48 -14.60 -2.17
C LEU A 106 -5.42 -13.59 -1.71
N ALA A 107 -5.63 -12.31 -2.00
CA ALA A 107 -4.72 -11.25 -1.55
C ALA A 107 -4.65 -11.15 -0.01
N LYS A 108 -5.79 -11.33 0.68
CA LYS A 108 -5.85 -11.36 2.15
C LYS A 108 -5.07 -12.55 2.71
N LYS A 109 -5.23 -13.74 2.13
CA LYS A 109 -4.50 -14.96 2.52
C LYS A 109 -2.98 -14.74 2.39
N TYR A 110 -2.54 -14.15 1.28
CA TYR A 110 -1.14 -13.82 1.07
C TYR A 110 -0.63 -12.77 2.06
N PHE A 111 -1.40 -11.71 2.31
CA PHE A 111 -1.01 -10.69 3.29
C PHE A 111 -0.83 -11.26 4.70
N LEU A 112 -1.73 -12.15 5.15
CA LEU A 112 -1.60 -12.83 6.44
C LEU A 112 -0.35 -13.71 6.51
N PHE A 113 -0.02 -14.41 5.41
CA PHE A 113 1.23 -15.17 5.30
C PHE A 113 2.47 -14.27 5.37
N LEU A 114 2.46 -13.10 4.72
CA LEU A 114 3.56 -12.14 4.82
C LEU A 114 3.70 -11.59 6.25
N SER A 115 2.58 -11.41 6.96
CA SER A 115 2.59 -11.03 8.37
C SER A 115 3.26 -12.10 9.23
N SER A 116 2.88 -13.38 9.11
CA SER A 116 3.55 -14.47 9.86
C SER A 116 5.01 -14.67 9.50
N ARG A 117 5.40 -14.35 8.25
CA ARG A 117 6.81 -14.31 7.84
C ARG A 117 7.60 -13.22 8.58
N THR A 118 6.96 -12.14 8.99
CA THR A 118 7.62 -11.05 9.73
C THR A 118 8.14 -11.50 11.09
N ASP A 119 7.46 -12.45 11.72
CA ASP A 119 7.80 -12.99 13.04
C ASP A 119 9.14 -13.77 13.06
N LYS A 120 9.61 -14.22 11.89
CA LYS A 120 10.93 -14.87 11.77
C LYS A 120 12.05 -13.85 11.85
N LYS A 121 13.13 -14.17 12.57
CA LYS A 121 14.23 -13.25 12.86
C LYS A 121 15.21 -13.15 11.69
N THR A 122 15.50 -14.27 11.03
CA THR A 122 16.52 -14.32 9.97
C THR A 122 15.90 -14.33 8.58
N PHE A 123 16.66 -13.84 7.59
CA PHE A 123 16.25 -13.92 6.19
C PHE A 123 16.13 -15.37 5.70
N SER A 124 17.05 -16.25 6.12
CA SER A 124 17.03 -17.66 5.75
C SER A 124 15.75 -18.37 6.18
N GLU A 125 15.29 -18.14 7.43
CA GLU A 125 14.01 -18.68 7.91
C GLU A 125 12.82 -18.16 7.10
N ARG A 126 12.81 -16.85 6.78
CA ARG A 126 11.75 -16.24 5.96
C ARG A 126 11.72 -16.82 4.54
N LYS A 127 12.90 -17.05 3.94
CA LYS A 127 13.06 -17.59 2.58
C LYS A 127 12.58 -19.03 2.45
N LYS A 128 12.73 -19.83 3.52
CA LYS A 128 12.22 -21.22 3.59
C LYS A 128 10.70 -21.30 3.59
N MET A 129 10.00 -20.27 4.08
CA MET A 129 8.53 -20.25 4.07
C MET A 129 7.97 -20.16 2.65
N THR A 130 7.05 -21.06 2.31
CA THR A 130 6.37 -21.11 1.00
C THR A 130 4.90 -20.74 1.13
N PHE A 131 4.43 -19.85 0.26
CA PHE A 131 3.01 -19.57 0.12
C PHE A 131 2.37 -20.55 -0.86
N SER A 132 1.25 -21.18 -0.47
CA SER A 132 0.37 -21.91 -1.38
C SER A 132 -0.92 -21.12 -1.59
N PRO A 133 -1.22 -20.67 -2.82
CA PRO A 133 -2.45 -19.96 -3.19
C PRO A 133 -3.73 -20.62 -2.69
#